data_AF-A0A2S6TN48-F1
#
_entry.id   AF-A0A2S6TN48-F1
#
_cell.length_a   1.000
_cell.length_b   1.000
_cell.length_c   1.000
_cell.angle_alpha   90.00
_cell.angle_beta   90.00
_cell.angle_gamma   90.00
#
_symmetry.space_group_name_H-M   'P 1'
#
loop_
_entity.id
_entity.type
_entity.pdbx_description
1 polymer ?
#
loop_
_entity_poly.entity_id
_entity_poly.type
_entity_poly.pdbx_seq_one_letter_code
_entity_poly.pdbx_strand_id
1 'polypeptide(L)' 'MNTKTLLLKDRIAVDAAHRVVPAVLALLFGGFLILGVGFIQPSTLHNAAHDGRHAMAFPCH' A
#
# COMPACT_ATOMS: atom_id res chain seq x y z
N MET A 1 -14.90 -29.77 21.37
CA MET A 1 -14.36 -28.52 20.78
C MET A 1 -14.67 -27.40 21.76
N ASN A 2 -13.67 -26.68 22.28
CA ASN A 2 -13.90 -25.71 23.37
C ASN A 2 -14.34 -24.33 22.81
N THR A 3 -15.16 -23.60 23.57
CA THR A 3 -15.70 -22.28 23.21
C THR A 3 -14.62 -21.21 23.03
N LYS A 4 -13.51 -21.29 23.77
CA LYS A 4 -12.35 -20.39 23.63
C LYS A 4 -11.66 -20.52 22.27
N THR A 5 -11.65 -21.71 21.68
CA THR A 5 -11.05 -21.98 20.37
C THR A 5 -11.91 -21.39 19.25
N LEU A 6 -13.23 -21.42 19.41
CA LEU A 6 -14.17 -20.79 18.49
C LEU A 6 -14.02 -19.26 18.53
N LEU A 7 -13.99 -18.66 19.73
CA LEU A 7 -13.78 -17.22 19.88
C LEU A 7 -12.44 -16.73 19.32
N LEU A 8 -11.37 -17.50 19.47
CA LEU A 8 -10.07 -17.15 18.88
C LEU A 8 -10.13 -17.17 17.35
N LYS A 9 -10.77 -18.17 16.76
CA LYS A 9 -10.94 -18.27 15.31
C LYS A 9 -11.75 -17.12 14.74
N ASP A 10 -12.84 -16.73 15.43
CA ASP A 10 -13.68 -15.61 15.02
C ASP A 10 -12.93 -14.28 15.10
N ARG A 11 -12.11 -14.07 16.15
CA ARG A 11 -11.29 -12.86 16.26
C ARG A 11 -10.23 -12.75 15.17
N ILE A 12 -9.57 -13.86 14.84
CA ILE A 12 -8.58 -13.91 13.74
C ILE A 12 -9.26 -13.60 12.40
N ALA A 13 -10.46 -14.15 12.16
CA ALA A 13 -11.21 -13.88 10.93
C ALA A 13 -11.65 -12.41 10.82
N VAL A 14 -12.14 -11.82 11.92
CA VAL A 14 -12.53 -10.41 11.98
C VAL A 14 -11.32 -9.50 11.79
N ASP A 15 -10.20 -9.78 12.45
CA ASP A 15 -8.96 -9.02 12.34
C ASP A 15 -8.34 -9.11 10.93
N ALA A 16 -8.38 -10.30 10.31
CA ALA A 16 -8.00 -10.46 8.91
C ALA A 16 -8.90 -9.63 7.98
N ALA A 17 -10.22 -9.67 8.17
CA ALA A 17 -11.17 -8.89 7.36
C ALA A 17 -10.95 -7.37 7.47
N HIS A 18 -10.61 -6.86 8.66
CA HIS A 18 -10.29 -5.44 8.86
C HIS A 18 -9.04 -4.98 8.09
N ARG A 19 -8.10 -5.88 7.81
CA ARG A 19 -6.87 -5.55 7.07
C ARG A 19 -7.05 -5.60 5.55
N VAL A 20 -8.05 -6.31 5.04
CA VAL A 20 -8.23 -6.49 3.59
C VAL A 20 -8.50 -5.15 2.90
N VAL A 21 -9.44 -4.36 3.42
CA VAL A 21 -9.80 -3.06 2.83
C VAL A 21 -8.61 -2.10 2.74
N PRO A 22 -7.88 -1.79 3.83
CA PRO A 22 -6.72 -0.89 3.74
C PRO A 22 -5.60 -1.48 2.88
N ALA A 23 -5.38 -2.80 2.89
CA ALA A 23 -4.38 -3.43 2.02
C ALA A 23 -4.70 -3.28 0.53
N VAL A 24 -5.97 -3.48 0.15
CA VAL A 24 -6.42 -3.28 -1.24
C VAL A 24 -6.27 -1.81 -1.65
N LEU A 25 -6.68 -0.87 -0.80
CA LEU A 25 -6.50 0.55 -1.08
C LEU A 25 -5.03 0.95 -1.23
N ALA A 26 -4.15 0.43 -0.37
CA ALA A 26 -2.72 0.66 -0.47
C ALA A 26 -2.13 0.10 -1.77
N LEU A 27 -2.53 -1.10 -2.19
CA LEU A 27 -2.10 -1.70 -3.45
C LEU A 27 -2.60 -0.91 -4.66
N LEU A 28 -3.88 -0.49 -4.66
CA LEU A 28 -4.44 0.32 -5.73
C LEU A 28 -3.76 1.68 -5.82
N PHE A 29 -3.52 2.33 -4.67
CA PHE A 29 -2.87 3.63 -4.62
C PHE A 29 -1.40 3.53 -5.06
N GLY A 30 -0.63 2.58 -4.52
CA GLY A 30 0.75 2.35 -4.94
C GLY A 30 0.87 1.98 -6.41
N GLY A 31 -0.02 1.10 -6.89
CA GLY A 31 -0.11 0.74 -8.31
C GLY A 31 -0.44 1.94 -9.20
N PHE A 32 -1.37 2.80 -8.79
CA PHE A 32 -1.68 4.03 -9.50
C PHE A 32 -0.48 4.98 -9.58
N LEU A 33 0.30 5.13 -8.51
CA LEU A 33 1.50 5.97 -8.55
C LEU A 33 2.56 5.42 -9.51
N ILE A 34 2.84 4.12 -9.45
CA ILE A 34 3.85 3.48 -10.30
C ILE A 34 3.43 3.52 -11.77
N LEU A 35 2.22 3.05 -12.08
CA LEU A 35 1.74 2.95 -13.45
C LEU A 35 1.29 4.31 -13.99
N GLY A 36 0.52 5.07 -13.22
CA GLY A 36 0.00 6.37 -13.62
C GLY A 36 1.11 7.38 -13.88
N VAL A 37 2.05 7.54 -12.94
CA VAL A 37 3.13 8.52 -13.11
C VAL A 37 4.26 7.99 -14.00
N GLY A 38 4.52 6.68 -13.98
CA GLY A 38 5.52 6.05 -14.84
C GLY A 38 5.22 6.17 -16.33
N PHE A 39 3.95 6.17 -16.74
CA PHE A 39 3.51 6.24 -18.14
C PHE A 39 2.80 7.55 -18.51
N ILE A 40 2.89 8.59 -17.67
CA ILE A 40 2.28 9.89 -17.97
C ILE A 40 3.01 10.57 -19.13
N GLN A 41 2.27 11.12 -20.10
CA GLN A 41 2.84 11.76 -21.30
C GLN A 41 3.63 13.05 -21.00
N PRO A 42 3.23 13.92 -20.05
CA PRO A 42 4.00 15.09 -19.66
C PRO A 42 5.32 14.71 -18.97
N SER A 43 6.45 15.07 -19.59
CA SER A 43 7.78 14.84 -19.03
C SER A 43 7.98 15.50 -17.66
N THR A 44 7.32 16.63 -17.38
CA THR A 44 7.38 17.31 -16.08
C THR A 44 6.90 16.43 -14.92
N LEU A 45 5.77 15.71 -15.10
CA LEU A 45 5.22 14.87 -14.05
C LEU A 45 6.05 13.60 -13.85
N HIS A 46 6.52 13.01 -14.96
CA HIS A 46 7.42 11.84 -14.92
C HIS A 46 8.75 12.18 -14.23
N ASN A 47 9.36 13.30 -14.60
CA ASN A 47 10.61 13.78 -13.99
C ASN A 47 10.43 14.12 -12.52
N ALA A 48 9.32 14.78 -12.15
CA ALA A 48 9.03 15.07 -10.74
C ALA A 48 8.94 13.80 -9.86
N ALA A 49 8.38 12.71 -10.39
CA ALA A 49 8.37 11.43 -9.66
C ALA A 49 9.75 10.76 -9.59
N HIS A 50 10.53 10.83 -10.68
CA HIS A 50 11.92 10.37 -10.69
C HIS A 50 12.77 11.15 -9.67
N ASP A 51 12.66 12.47 -9.66
CA ASP A 51 13.35 13.37 -8.72
C ASP A 51 12.89 13.13 -7.28
N GLY A 52 11.59 12.91 -7.07
CA GLY A 52 11.04 12.51 -5.77
C GLY A 52 11.71 11.24 -5.23
N ARG A 53 11.88 10.20 -6.05
CA ARG A 53 12.61 8.99 -5.62
C ARG A 53 14.07 9.28 -5.27
N HIS A 54 14.73 10.16 -6.00
CA HIS A 54 16.10 10.60 -5.69
C HIS A 54 16.16 11.44 -4.40
N ALA A 55 15.14 12.27 -4.14
CA ALA A 55 15.00 13.06 -2.92
C ALA A 55 14.64 12.21 -1.69
N MET A 56 13.91 11.09 -1.88
CA MET A 56 13.58 10.15 -0.81
C MET A 56 14.78 9.25 -0.43
N ALA A 57 15.81 9.20 -1.27
CA ALA A 57 17.11 8.61 -0.95
C ALA A 57 18.05 9.59 -0.22
N PHE A 58 17.54 10.74 0.24
CA PHE A 58 18.31 11.62 1.11
C PHE A 58 18.79 10.84 2.34
N PRO A 59 20.05 11.04 2.77
CA PRO A 59 20.57 10.40 3.95
C PRO A 59 19.74 10.86 5.16
N CYS A 60 18.82 10.01 5.61
CA CYS A 60 18.62 9.87 7.04
C CYS A 60 20.00 9.48 7.58
N HIS A 61 20.49 10.22 8.57
CA HIS A 61 21.72 9.85 9.27
C HIS A 61 21.83 8.33 9.49
#